data_AF-A0A0R2SFA9-F1
#
_entry.id   AF-A0A0R2SFA9-F1
#
_cell.length_a   1.000
_cell.length_b   1.000
_cell.length_c   1.000
_cell.angle_alpha   90.00
_cell.angle_beta   90.00
_cell.angle_gamma   90.00
#
_symmetry.space_group_name_H-M   'P 1'
#
loop_
_entity.id
_entity.type
_entity.pdbx_description
1 polymer ?
#
loop_
_entity_poly.entity_id
_entity_poly.type
_entity_poly.pdbx_seq_one_letter_code
_entity_poly.pdbx_strand_id
1 'polypeptide(L)'
;MNYSFEYIDIILLAMIAGFIFLRLRGILGKRTGFDGKSAPQFEEILKNVNIEKKIKSNEIFDDTAQKEFLKGAKIAYETIITDFSDNDNKLTTSKPLLSKKILDQFNNALLERNEKQYSAEITFIGIESAIIKEHKQIDKILEVTVDFVAEIITCIRDKDKKIISGNPEKVKKIYDTW
;
A
#
# COMPACT_ATOMS: atom_id res chain seq x y z
N MET A 1 26.38 -10.68 19.52
CA MET A 1 26.38 -9.54 18.58
C MET A 1 25.35 -9.84 17.50
N ASN A 2 24.15 -9.28 17.61
CA ASN A 2 22.98 -9.60 16.77
C ASN A 2 22.86 -8.63 15.58
N TYR A 3 23.94 -8.50 14.79
CA TYR A 3 23.89 -7.66 13.59
C TYR A 3 23.07 -8.30 12.46
N SER A 4 22.91 -9.63 12.46
CA SER A 4 22.19 -10.38 11.41
C SER A 4 20.68 -10.09 11.32
N PHE A 5 20.07 -9.54 12.38
CA PHE A 5 18.62 -9.51 12.56
C PHE A 5 17.98 -8.16 12.21
N GLU A 6 18.71 -7.06 12.28
CA GLU A 6 18.28 -5.77 11.70
C GLU A 6 18.16 -5.84 10.17
N TYR A 7 18.90 -6.75 9.53
CA TYR A 7 18.80 -6.95 8.09
C TYR A 7 17.45 -7.50 7.66
N ILE A 8 16.69 -8.23 8.49
CA ILE A 8 15.40 -8.80 8.05
C ILE A 8 14.32 -7.71 7.99
N ASP A 9 14.29 -6.80 8.96
CA ASP A 9 13.52 -5.55 8.89
C ASP A 9 13.96 -4.74 7.66
N ILE A 10 15.27 -4.56 7.44
CA ILE A 10 15.80 -3.88 6.25
C ILE A 10 15.44 -4.63 4.97
N ILE A 11 15.34 -5.96 4.94
CA ILE A 11 15.05 -6.75 3.74
C ILE A 11 13.55 -6.71 3.42
N LEU A 12 12.66 -6.76 4.40
CA LEU A 12 11.21 -6.62 4.16
C LEU A 12 10.85 -5.18 3.81
N LEU A 13 11.44 -4.22 4.51
CA LEU A 13 11.32 -2.79 4.20
C LEU A 13 12.07 -2.44 2.92
N ALA A 14 13.14 -3.15 2.52
CA ALA A 14 13.78 -3.04 1.20
C ALA A 14 13.06 -3.86 0.12
N MET A 15 12.20 -4.82 0.46
CA MET A 15 11.28 -5.43 -0.49
C MET A 15 10.15 -4.47 -0.81
N ILE A 16 9.58 -3.79 0.19
CA ILE A 16 8.58 -2.72 0.04
C ILE A 16 9.21 -1.46 -0.58
N ALA A 17 10.37 -1.02 -0.10
CA ALA A 17 11.09 0.14 -0.62
C ALA A 17 11.78 -0.16 -1.95
N GLY A 18 12.26 -1.38 -2.19
CA GLY A 18 12.74 -1.84 -3.49
C GLY A 18 11.59 -1.95 -4.49
N PHE A 19 10.41 -2.36 -4.04
CA PHE A 19 9.18 -2.28 -4.79
C PHE A 19 8.80 -0.82 -5.13
N ILE A 20 8.85 0.10 -4.16
CA ILE A 20 8.62 1.53 -4.36
C ILE A 20 9.68 2.15 -5.28
N PHE A 21 10.96 1.79 -5.12
CA PHE A 21 12.08 2.28 -5.93
C PHE A 21 12.05 1.73 -7.36
N LEU A 22 11.69 0.46 -7.55
CA LEU A 22 11.45 -0.13 -8.88
C LEU A 22 10.18 0.42 -9.53
N ARG A 23 9.18 0.81 -8.74
CA ARG A 23 7.97 1.50 -9.20
C ARG A 23 8.29 2.93 -9.62
N LEU A 24 9.08 3.70 -8.85
CA LEU A 24 9.59 5.02 -9.22
C LEU A 24 10.39 4.99 -10.54
N ARG A 25 11.22 3.95 -10.74
CA ARG A 25 11.92 3.73 -12.02
C ARG A 25 10.98 3.31 -13.17
N GLY A 26 9.81 2.75 -12.86
CA GLY A 26 8.80 2.30 -13.83
C GLY A 26 7.72 3.32 -14.20
N ILE A 27 7.47 4.34 -13.36
CA ILE A 27 6.51 5.43 -13.61
C ILE A 27 6.97 6.35 -14.76
N LEU A 28 8.25 6.27 -15.15
CA LEU A 28 8.80 6.92 -16.35
C LEU A 28 8.52 6.16 -17.66
N GLY A 29 7.92 4.97 -17.61
CA GLY A 29 7.60 4.27 -18.84
C GLY A 29 7.02 2.88 -18.63
N LYS A 30 5.70 2.80 -18.50
CA LYS A 30 4.80 1.96 -19.33
C LYS A 30 3.41 1.89 -18.69
N ARG A 31 2.41 2.20 -19.51
CA ARG A 31 0.97 2.02 -19.27
C ARG A 31 0.68 0.64 -18.67
N THR A 32 0.19 0.59 -17.43
CA THR A 32 -0.54 -0.57 -16.95
C THR A 32 -2.03 -0.22 -16.96
N GLY A 33 -2.78 -0.81 -17.89
CA GLY A 33 -4.24 -0.76 -17.88
C GLY A 33 -4.76 -1.48 -16.64
N PHE A 34 -5.59 -0.79 -15.88
CA PHE A 34 -6.30 -1.35 -14.73
C PHE A 34 -7.64 -1.91 -15.21
N ASP A 35 -7.90 -3.19 -14.91
CA ASP A 35 -9.11 -3.92 -15.33
C ASP A 35 -9.66 -4.78 -14.17
N GLY A 36 -9.68 -4.20 -12.97
CA GLY A 36 -10.15 -4.84 -11.74
C GLY A 36 -11.57 -4.43 -11.39
N LYS A 37 -12.48 -5.39 -11.18
CA LYS A 37 -13.80 -5.13 -10.58
C LYS A 37 -13.63 -4.71 -9.11
N SER A 38 -14.32 -3.64 -8.71
CA SER A 38 -14.27 -3.06 -7.36
C SER A 38 -14.66 -4.06 -6.27
N ALA A 39 -13.96 -4.05 -5.12
CA ALA A 39 -14.29 -4.86 -3.96
C ALA A 39 -15.61 -4.39 -3.28
N PRO A 40 -16.40 -5.28 -2.65
CA PRO A 40 -17.66 -4.92 -1.99
C PRO A 40 -17.53 -3.89 -0.87
N GLN A 41 -16.43 -3.92 -0.10
CA GLN A 41 -16.15 -2.93 0.95
C GLN A 41 -15.82 -1.56 0.36
N PHE A 42 -15.12 -1.52 -0.78
CA PHE A 42 -14.89 -0.28 -1.51
C PHE A 42 -16.21 0.28 -2.06
N GLU A 43 -17.11 -0.60 -2.51
CA GLU A 43 -18.45 -0.23 -2.98
C GLU A 43 -19.34 0.34 -1.87
N GLU A 44 -19.25 -0.18 -0.65
CA GLU A 44 -19.96 0.33 0.53
C GLU A 44 -19.41 1.71 0.97
N ILE A 45 -18.10 1.89 0.92
CA ILE A 45 -17.46 3.19 1.18
C ILE A 45 -17.82 4.20 0.09
N LEU A 46 -17.79 3.80 -1.19
CA LEU A 46 -18.28 4.61 -2.30
C LEU A 46 -19.74 5.03 -2.10
N LYS A 47 -20.60 4.15 -1.58
CA LYS A 47 -22.00 4.48 -1.27
C LYS A 47 -22.13 5.44 -0.08
N ASN A 48 -21.27 5.32 0.94
CA ASN A 48 -21.27 6.19 2.12
C ASN A 48 -20.64 7.57 1.84
N VAL A 49 -19.77 7.68 0.84
CA VAL A 49 -19.41 8.96 0.23
C VAL A 49 -20.61 9.40 -0.58
N ASN A 50 -21.33 10.43 -0.14
CA ASN A 50 -22.59 10.87 -0.76
C ASN A 50 -22.47 11.18 -2.27
N ILE A 51 -22.61 10.16 -3.13
CA ILE A 51 -22.64 10.23 -4.61
C ILE A 51 -24.05 10.67 -5.08
N GLU A 52 -24.77 11.51 -4.34
CA GLU A 52 -25.96 12.18 -4.89
C GLU A 52 -25.62 13.53 -5.52
N LYS A 53 -24.40 14.03 -5.34
CA LYS A 53 -23.89 15.07 -6.25
C LYS A 53 -23.60 14.39 -7.57
N LYS A 54 -24.52 14.59 -8.54
CA LYS A 54 -24.33 14.45 -9.99
C LYS A 54 -22.84 14.32 -10.31
N ILE A 55 -22.44 13.25 -11.01
CA ILE A 55 -21.15 13.16 -11.68
C ILE A 55 -21.04 14.40 -12.58
N LYS A 56 -20.59 15.51 -12.00
CA LYS A 56 -19.99 16.59 -12.76
C LYS A 56 -18.72 15.93 -13.22
N SER A 57 -18.63 15.68 -14.52
CA SER A 57 -17.37 15.58 -15.21
C SER A 57 -16.60 16.86 -14.93
N ASN A 58 -16.03 16.97 -13.73
CA ASN A 58 -15.04 17.97 -13.44
C ASN A 58 -13.82 17.46 -14.18
N GLU A 59 -13.67 17.88 -15.43
CA GLU A 59 -12.47 17.61 -16.24
C GLU A 59 -11.20 18.20 -15.59
N ILE A 60 -11.38 18.91 -14.47
CA ILE A 60 -10.37 19.63 -13.71
C ILE A 60 -10.17 18.94 -12.36
N PHE A 61 -8.94 18.49 -12.10
CA PHE A 61 -8.49 17.94 -10.81
C PHE A 61 -8.23 19.08 -9.80
N ASP A 62 -9.29 19.80 -9.46
CA ASP A 62 -9.28 20.94 -8.55
C ASP A 62 -9.08 20.54 -7.07
N ASP A 63 -8.99 21.53 -6.18
CA ASP A 63 -8.77 21.32 -4.74
C ASP A 63 -9.81 20.40 -4.08
N THR A 64 -11.04 20.38 -4.60
CA THR A 64 -12.10 19.51 -4.05
C THR A 64 -11.86 18.08 -4.48
N ALA A 65 -11.60 17.86 -5.78
CA ALA A 65 -11.27 16.55 -6.33
C ALA A 65 -9.98 15.98 -5.70
N GLN A 66 -8.97 16.82 -5.45
CA GLN A 66 -7.74 16.44 -4.76
C GLN A 66 -7.99 15.96 -3.33
N LYS A 67 -8.83 16.67 -2.58
CA LYS A 67 -9.20 16.28 -1.20
C LYS A 67 -9.97 14.96 -1.19
N GLU A 68 -10.87 14.74 -2.14
CA GLU A 68 -11.61 13.48 -2.26
C GLU A 68 -10.68 12.32 -2.67
N PHE A 69 -9.78 12.56 -3.63
CA PHE A 69 -8.77 11.58 -4.04
C PHE A 69 -7.89 11.18 -2.86
N LEU A 70 -7.38 12.13 -2.07
CA LEU A 70 -6.56 11.84 -0.90
C LEU A 70 -7.28 11.01 0.16
N LYS A 71 -8.60 11.16 0.33
CA LYS A 71 -9.38 10.28 1.22
C LYS A 71 -9.36 8.83 0.73
N GLY A 72 -9.63 8.61 -0.56
CA GLY A 72 -9.57 7.28 -1.16
C GLY A 72 -8.16 6.69 -1.13
N ALA A 73 -7.14 7.52 -1.40
CA ALA A 73 -5.74 7.11 -1.40
C ALA A 73 -5.27 6.65 -0.01
N LYS A 74 -5.70 7.33 1.06
CA LYS A 74 -5.45 6.92 2.45
C LYS A 74 -6.04 5.54 2.77
N ILE A 75 -7.30 5.31 2.38
CA ILE A 75 -7.99 4.03 2.59
C ILE A 75 -7.29 2.91 1.80
N ALA A 76 -6.94 3.18 0.53
CA ALA A 76 -6.25 2.22 -0.31
C ALA A 76 -4.87 1.88 0.27
N TYR A 77 -4.11 2.87 0.74
CA TYR A 77 -2.82 2.68 1.38
C TYR A 77 -2.92 1.77 2.61
N GLU A 78 -3.82 2.08 3.53
CA GLU A 78 -4.07 1.24 4.72
C GLU A 78 -4.49 -0.18 4.33
N THR A 79 -5.42 -0.32 3.38
CA THR A 79 -5.94 -1.62 2.93
C THR A 79 -4.82 -2.46 2.33
N ILE A 80 -3.97 -1.87 1.48
CA ILE A 80 -2.86 -2.58 0.84
C ILE A 80 -1.82 -3.02 1.88
N ILE A 81 -1.44 -2.14 2.81
CA ILE A 81 -0.45 -2.46 3.84
C ILE A 81 -0.98 -3.53 4.79
N THR A 82 -2.22 -3.42 5.25
CA THR A 82 -2.81 -4.38 6.20
C THR A 82 -3.06 -5.75 5.57
N ASP A 83 -3.63 -5.81 4.37
CA ASP A 83 -3.88 -7.07 3.63
C ASP A 83 -2.56 -7.76 3.25
N PHE A 84 -1.50 -7.04 2.89
CA PHE A 84 -0.19 -7.67 2.64
C PHE A 84 0.48 -8.20 3.93
N SER A 85 0.15 -7.59 5.06
CA SER A 85 0.83 -7.84 6.33
C SER A 85 0.10 -8.79 7.26
N ASP A 86 -1.07 -9.26 6.87
CA ASP A 86 -1.77 -10.27 7.63
C ASP A 86 -1.01 -11.62 7.58
N ASN A 87 -1.42 -12.53 8.44
CA ASN A 87 -0.76 -13.82 8.62
C ASN A 87 -1.23 -14.89 7.62
N ASP A 88 -2.11 -14.56 6.67
CA ASP A 88 -2.76 -15.55 5.82
C ASP A 88 -1.97 -15.84 4.52
N ASN A 89 -0.93 -15.03 4.27
CA ASN A 89 -0.05 -15.07 3.10
C ASN A 89 -0.80 -14.92 1.76
N LYS A 90 -1.90 -14.16 1.75
CA LYS A 90 -2.73 -13.89 0.57
C LYS A 90 -2.99 -12.41 0.46
N LEU A 91 -3.49 -12.03 -0.71
CA LEU A 91 -4.13 -10.74 -0.91
C LEU A 91 -5.61 -11.01 -1.16
N THR A 92 -6.49 -10.42 -0.37
CA THR A 92 -7.93 -10.64 -0.50
C THR A 92 -8.61 -9.34 -0.88
N THR A 93 -8.41 -8.30 -0.09
CA THR A 93 -9.09 -7.01 -0.21
C THR A 93 -8.32 -6.03 -1.09
N SER A 94 -6.99 -6.13 -1.13
CA SER A 94 -6.13 -5.20 -1.85
C SER A 94 -5.95 -5.53 -3.33
N LYS A 95 -6.24 -6.77 -3.76
CA LYS A 95 -6.11 -7.22 -5.17
C LYS A 95 -6.63 -6.22 -6.22
N PRO A 96 -7.85 -5.69 -6.10
CA PRO A 96 -8.38 -4.72 -7.08
C PRO A 96 -7.80 -3.32 -6.92
N LEU A 97 -6.88 -3.05 -6.00
CA LEU A 97 -6.21 -1.76 -5.86
C LEU A 97 -4.82 -1.75 -6.51
N LEU A 98 -4.38 -2.92 -6.98
CA LEU A 98 -3.03 -3.14 -7.50
C LEU A 98 -3.07 -3.34 -9.01
N SER A 99 -2.10 -2.76 -9.72
CA SER A 99 -1.87 -3.15 -11.11
C SER A 99 -1.32 -4.57 -11.17
N LYS A 100 -1.51 -5.27 -12.29
CA LYS A 100 -1.06 -6.66 -12.46
C LYS A 100 0.41 -6.86 -12.05
N LYS A 101 1.30 -5.97 -12.48
CA LYS A 101 2.73 -6.03 -12.15
C LYS A 101 2.98 -5.99 -10.64
N ILE A 102 2.28 -5.11 -9.94
CA ILE A 102 2.41 -4.95 -8.49
C ILE A 102 1.85 -6.17 -7.76
N LEU A 103 0.69 -6.64 -8.18
CA LEU A 103 0.07 -7.85 -7.67
C LEU A 103 1.01 -9.06 -7.77
N ASP A 104 1.65 -9.24 -8.93
CA ASP A 104 2.61 -10.32 -9.16
C ASP A 104 3.83 -10.23 -8.22
N GLN A 105 4.36 -9.02 -7.98
CA GLN A 105 5.46 -8.79 -7.04
C GLN A 105 5.06 -9.11 -5.60
N PHE A 106 3.86 -8.72 -5.18
CA PHE A 106 3.37 -9.01 -3.84
C PHE A 106 3.18 -10.52 -3.65
N ASN A 107 2.58 -11.21 -4.62
CA ASN A 107 2.42 -12.66 -4.57
C ASN A 107 3.77 -13.38 -4.43
N ASN A 108 4.81 -12.95 -5.15
CA ASN A 108 6.15 -13.54 -5.01
C ASN A 108 6.73 -13.33 -3.61
N ALA A 109 6.57 -12.14 -3.03
CA ALA A 109 7.04 -11.85 -1.67
C ALA A 109 6.28 -12.69 -0.62
N LEU A 110 4.98 -12.90 -0.79
CA LEU A 110 4.16 -13.74 0.08
C LEU A 110 4.56 -15.22 -0.03
N LEU A 111 4.88 -15.71 -1.23
CA LEU A 111 5.40 -17.07 -1.43
C LEU A 111 6.72 -17.27 -0.70
N GLU A 112 7.69 -16.35 -0.86
CA GLU A 112 8.98 -16.43 -0.16
C GLU A 112 8.82 -16.38 1.37
N ARG A 113 7.93 -15.51 1.86
CA ARG A 113 7.60 -15.42 3.30
C ARG A 113 7.03 -16.73 3.83
N ASN A 114 6.14 -17.36 3.07
CA ASN A 114 5.52 -18.63 3.42
C ASN A 114 6.53 -19.79 3.42
N GLU A 115 7.44 -19.85 2.43
CA GLU A 115 8.51 -20.84 2.37
C GLU A 115 9.43 -20.79 3.59
N LYS A 116 9.70 -19.59 4.11
CA LYS A 116 10.52 -19.38 5.31
C LYS A 116 9.77 -19.66 6.62
N GLN A 117 8.47 -19.94 6.57
CA GLN A 117 7.59 -20.10 7.75
C GLN A 117 7.67 -18.90 8.70
N TYR A 118 7.82 -17.69 8.15
CA TYR A 118 7.79 -16.45 8.91
C TYR A 118 6.40 -15.85 8.88
N SER A 119 5.99 -15.27 10.01
CA SER A 119 4.78 -14.44 10.08
C SER A 119 5.19 -12.98 10.31
N ALA A 120 4.80 -12.11 9.40
CA ALA A 120 4.83 -10.68 9.66
C ALA A 120 3.55 -10.28 10.40
N GLU A 121 3.69 -9.49 11.45
CA GLU A 121 2.61 -8.83 12.16
C GLU A 121 2.86 -7.33 12.00
N ILE A 122 2.04 -6.67 11.19
CA ILE A 122 2.04 -5.20 11.13
C ILE A 122 0.72 -4.72 11.72
N THR A 123 0.82 -3.88 12.74
CA THR A 123 -0.31 -3.10 13.24
C THR A 123 -0.23 -1.72 12.63
N PHE A 124 -1.23 -1.37 11.83
CA PHE A 124 -1.37 -0.04 11.27
C PHE A 124 -1.93 0.89 12.33
N ILE A 125 -1.19 1.95 12.66
CA ILE A 125 -1.62 2.95 13.67
C ILE A 125 -2.40 4.07 13.01
N GLY A 126 -1.89 4.57 11.88
CA GLY A 126 -2.57 5.61 11.12
C GLY A 126 -1.68 6.33 10.13
N ILE A 127 -2.28 7.28 9.42
CA ILE A 127 -1.59 8.15 8.46
C ILE A 127 -1.43 9.53 9.09
N GLU A 128 -0.19 9.91 9.36
CA GLU A 128 0.17 11.25 9.84
C GLU A 128 -0.02 12.29 8.73
N SER A 129 0.40 11.98 7.50
CA SER A 129 0.20 12.86 6.36
C SER A 129 0.06 12.11 5.04
N ALA A 130 -0.72 12.70 4.11
CA ALA A 130 -0.79 12.28 2.72
C ALA A 130 -0.89 13.54 1.86
N ILE A 131 0.11 13.76 1.00
CA ILE A 131 0.25 15.00 0.22
C ILE A 131 0.42 14.62 -1.24
N ILE A 132 -0.39 15.23 -2.11
CA ILE A 132 -0.20 15.08 -3.55
C ILE A 132 1.09 15.80 -3.93
N LYS A 133 2.04 15.03 -4.46
CA LYS A 133 3.32 15.54 -4.95
C LYS A 133 3.20 16.08 -6.37
N GLU A 134 2.54 15.31 -7.23
CA GLU A 134 2.25 15.69 -8.61
C GLU A 134 1.05 14.93 -9.15
N HIS A 135 0.48 15.42 -10.24
CA HIS A 135 -0.47 14.67 -11.05
C HIS A 135 -0.24 14.98 -12.53
N LYS A 136 -0.49 14.00 -13.39
CA LYS A 136 -0.34 14.14 -14.84
C LYS A 136 -1.44 13.38 -15.57
N GLN A 137 -1.97 13.99 -16.61
CA GLN A 137 -2.93 13.35 -17.50
C GLN A 137 -2.18 12.58 -18.59
N ILE A 138 -2.43 11.27 -18.69
CA ILE A 138 -1.91 10.40 -19.75
C ILE A 138 -3.10 9.75 -20.45
N ASP A 139 -3.34 10.16 -21.69
CA ASP A 139 -4.53 9.80 -22.46
C ASP A 139 -5.83 10.11 -21.67
N LYS A 140 -6.53 9.06 -21.23
CA LYS A 140 -7.78 9.13 -20.46
C LYS A 140 -7.59 8.82 -18.97
N ILE A 141 -6.34 8.67 -18.52
CA ILE A 141 -5.99 8.29 -17.15
C ILE A 141 -5.28 9.47 -16.49
N LEU A 142 -5.75 9.85 -15.30
CA LEU A 142 -5.05 10.77 -14.43
C LEU A 142 -4.15 9.96 -13.49
N GLU A 143 -2.83 10.09 -13.66
CA GLU A 143 -1.86 9.55 -12.70
C GLU A 143 -1.60 10.60 -11.61
N VAL A 144 -1.70 10.20 -10.35
CA VAL A 144 -1.48 11.07 -9.19
C VAL A 144 -0.44 10.40 -8.30
N THR A 145 0.58 11.16 -7.91
CA THR A 145 1.64 10.73 -7.01
C THR A 145 1.41 11.32 -5.63
N VAL A 146 1.43 10.46 -4.60
CA VAL A 146 1.16 10.87 -3.22
C VAL A 146 2.32 10.47 -2.33
N ASP A 147 2.82 11.43 -1.57
CA ASP A 147 3.75 11.20 -0.46
C ASP A 147 2.94 10.90 0.80
N PHE A 148 3.17 9.74 1.42
CA PHE A 148 2.57 9.28 2.65
C PHE A 148 3.59 9.29 3.79
N VAL A 149 3.12 9.71 4.97
CA VAL A 149 3.78 9.46 6.25
C VAL A 149 2.81 8.68 7.11
N ALA A 150 3.16 7.45 7.44
CA ALA A 150 2.31 6.56 8.22
C ALA A 150 3.05 6.03 9.45
N GLU A 151 2.29 5.68 10.48
CA GLU A 151 2.76 5.09 11.72
C GLU A 151 2.34 3.63 11.78
N ILE A 152 3.31 2.75 12.01
CA ILE A 152 3.09 1.31 12.11
C ILE A 152 3.90 0.72 13.25
N ILE A 153 3.41 -0.41 13.77
CA ILE A 153 4.17 -1.31 14.64
C ILE A 153 4.47 -2.56 13.83
N THR A 154 5.72 -3.01 13.84
CA THR A 154 6.15 -4.19 13.07
C THR A 154 6.79 -5.23 13.98
N CYS A 155 6.36 -6.48 13.82
CA CYS A 155 6.96 -7.63 14.48
C CYS A 155 7.01 -8.80 13.49
N ILE A 156 8.15 -9.48 13.40
CA ILE A 156 8.27 -10.72 12.64
C ILE A 156 8.50 -11.85 13.64
N ARG A 157 7.74 -12.93 13.49
CA ARG A 157 7.87 -14.13 14.31
C ARG A 157 8.23 -15.34 13.48
N ASP A 158 8.97 -16.25 14.09
CA ASP A 158 9.20 -17.59 13.55
C ASP A 158 8.02 -18.53 13.86
N LYS A 159 8.14 -19.77 13.40
CA LYS A 159 7.16 -20.85 13.64
C LYS A 159 6.86 -21.10 15.12
N ASP A 160 7.78 -20.75 16.03
CA ASP A 160 7.65 -20.95 17.48
C ASP A 160 7.08 -19.70 18.17
N LYS A 161 6.55 -18.73 17.38
CA LYS A 161 6.02 -17.43 17.80
C LYS A 161 7.03 -16.52 18.47
N LYS A 162 8.32 -16.85 18.39
CA LYS A 162 9.38 -16.03 18.94
C LYS A 162 9.61 -14.84 18.03
N ILE A 163 9.73 -13.66 18.63
CA ILE A 163 10.07 -12.43 17.92
C ILE A 163 11.50 -12.58 17.38
N ILE A 164 11.63 -12.57 16.06
CA ILE A 164 12.91 -12.62 15.36
C ILE A 164 13.32 -11.26 14.81
N SER A 165 12.36 -10.34 14.66
CA SER A 165 12.62 -8.97 14.21
C SER A 165 11.50 -8.01 14.64
N GLY A 166 11.82 -6.73 14.75
CA GLY A 166 10.87 -5.68 15.14
C GLY A 166 10.64 -5.54 16.64
N ASN A 167 9.65 -4.75 17.02
CA ASN A 167 9.25 -4.53 18.41
C ASN A 167 7.73 -4.27 18.46
N PRO A 168 6.95 -5.13 19.14
CA PRO A 168 5.49 -5.03 19.19
C PRO A 168 4.97 -3.83 19.99
N GLU A 169 5.84 -3.09 20.69
CA GLU A 169 5.47 -1.93 21.50
C GLU A 169 6.01 -0.62 20.93
N LYS A 170 6.82 -0.66 19.86
CA LYS A 170 7.46 0.53 19.31
C LYS A 170 6.79 0.96 18.01
N VAL A 171 6.17 2.13 18.05
CA VAL A 171 5.68 2.82 16.85
C VAL A 171 6.88 3.33 16.02
N LYS A 172 6.83 3.08 14.71
CA LYS A 172 7.78 3.58 13.72
C LYS A 172 7.03 4.41 12.68
N LYS A 173 7.68 5.49 12.20
CA LYS A 173 7.22 6.26 11.04
C LYS A 173 7.81 5.67 9.77
N ILE A 174 6.98 5.53 8.74
CA ILE A 174 7.38 5.17 7.39
C ILE A 174 7.03 6.30 6.43
N TYR A 175 7.90 6.50 5.45
CA TYR A 175 7.81 7.56 4.45
C TYR A 175 7.79 6.90 3.07
N ASP A 176 6.66 7.02 2.37
CA ASP A 176 6.44 6.36 1.09
C ASP A 176 5.99 7.36 0.02
N THR A 177 6.32 7.07 -1.25
CA THR A 177 5.79 7.79 -2.41
C THR A 177 5.13 6.78 -3.34
N TRP A 178 3.83 6.91 -3.59
CA TRP A 178 3.04 5.97 -4.39
C TRP A 178 2.50 6.58 -5.68
#